data_AF-A0A5G2QEG7-F1
#
_entry.id   AF-A0A5G2QEG7-F1
#
_cell.length_a   1.000
_cell.length_b   1.000
_cell.length_c   1.000
_cell.angle_alpha   90.00
_cell.angle_beta   90.00
_cell.angle_gamma   90.00
#
_symmetry.space_group_name_H-M   'P 1'
#
loop_
_entity.id
_entity.type
_entity.pdbx_description
1 polymer ?
#
loop_
_entity_poly.entity_id
_entity_poly.type
_entity_poly.pdbx_seq_one_letter_code
_entity_poly.pdbx_strand_id
1 'polypeptide(L)'
;MHSLNQEIKAFSRNNLRKQCTRVTTLTGKKIIETWKDSRIHVVEEVEPSSGGGCGFVQDLSLDLQVGVIKPWLLLGSQDAAHDLDTLKKHKGGVVLVHCNAGVSRAAAIIIGFLMNSEEISFTSAFSLVKNARPSICPNAGFVEQLCTYQGGKESSKCDKIQKNRS
;
A
#
# COMPACT_ATOMS: atom_id res chain seq x y z
N MET A 1 -25.52 -2.42 15.68
CA MET A 1 -24.26 -2.62 14.94
C MET A 1 -23.96 -4.11 14.95
N HIS A 2 -24.00 -4.78 13.81
CA HIS A 2 -23.56 -6.17 13.74
C HIS A 2 -22.05 -6.24 13.93
N SER A 3 -21.58 -7.17 14.76
CA SER A 3 -20.15 -7.41 14.89
C SER A 3 -19.61 -7.95 13.57
N LEU A 4 -18.40 -7.55 13.17
CA LEU A 4 -17.69 -8.11 12.00
C LEU A 4 -17.69 -9.65 12.03
N ASN A 5 -17.60 -10.27 13.21
CA ASN A 5 -17.68 -11.72 13.38
C ASN A 5 -19.06 -12.31 13.03
N GLN A 6 -20.14 -11.56 13.21
CA GLN A 6 -21.48 -11.98 12.80
C GLN A 6 -21.65 -11.88 11.29
N GLU A 7 -21.11 -10.83 10.66
CA GLU A 7 -21.08 -10.68 9.19
C GLU A 7 -20.29 -11.80 8.52
N ILE A 8 -19.09 -12.12 9.04
CA ILE A 8 -18.26 -13.22 8.52
C ILE A 8 -18.97 -14.57 8.63
N LYS A 9 -19.68 -14.82 9.74
CA LYS A 9 -20.44 -16.07 9.93
C LYS A 9 -21.69 -16.15 9.06
N ALA A 10 -22.33 -15.01 8.78
CA ALA A 10 -23.51 -14.93 7.92
C ALA A 10 -23.17 -14.92 6.42
N PHE A 11 -21.91 -14.63 6.05
CA PHE A 11 -21.49 -14.55 4.66
C PHE A 11 -21.49 -15.93 3.99
N SER A 12 -22.38 -16.12 3.02
CA SER A 12 -22.42 -17.36 2.24
C SER A 12 -21.15 -17.51 1.40
N ARG A 13 -20.47 -18.66 1.56
CA ARG A 13 -19.29 -18.99 0.75
C ARG A 13 -19.59 -19.03 -0.76
N ASN A 14 -20.85 -19.22 -1.15
CA ASN A 14 -21.27 -19.20 -2.56
C ASN A 14 -21.22 -17.79 -3.17
N ASN A 15 -21.17 -16.74 -2.35
CA ASN A 15 -21.03 -15.35 -2.80
C ASN A 15 -19.56 -14.91 -2.92
N LEU A 16 -18.60 -15.75 -2.51
CA LEU A 16 -17.18 -15.47 -2.71
C LEU A 16 -16.85 -15.57 -4.20
N ARG A 17 -16.12 -14.57 -4.71
CA ARG A 17 -15.54 -14.68 -6.05
C ARG A 17 -14.68 -15.93 -6.12
N LYS A 18 -14.91 -16.75 -7.14
CA LYS A 18 -14.07 -17.92 -7.42
C LYS A 18 -12.64 -17.41 -7.67
N GLN A 19 -11.75 -17.66 -6.72
CA GLN A 19 -10.34 -17.29 -6.83
C GLN A 19 -9.56 -18.46 -7.40
N CYS A 20 -8.67 -18.12 -8.33
CA CYS A 20 -7.72 -19.02 -8.95
C CYS A 20 -6.34 -18.39 -8.72
N THR A 21 -5.49 -19.08 -7.97
CA THR A 21 -4.15 -18.58 -7.64
C THR A 21 -3.14 -19.34 -8.48
N ARG A 22 -2.43 -18.63 -9.36
CA ARG A 22 -1.25 -19.17 -10.04
C ARG A 22 -0.05 -19.03 -9.11
N VAL A 23 0.44 -20.15 -8.60
CA VAL A 23 1.64 -20.26 -7.78
C VAL A 23 2.80 -20.67 -8.69
N THR A 24 3.91 -19.93 -8.66
CA THR A 24 5.15 -20.38 -9.28
C THR A 24 6.11 -20.75 -8.17
N THR A 25 6.55 -22.01 -8.17
CA THR A 25 7.49 -22.51 -7.17
C THR A 25 8.90 -21.98 -7.43
N LEU A 26 9.79 -22.08 -6.44
CA LEU A 26 11.21 -21.75 -6.58
C LEU A 26 11.91 -22.54 -7.70
N THR A 27 11.37 -23.72 -8.05
CA THR A 27 11.87 -24.57 -9.13
C THR A 27 11.37 -24.15 -10.52
N GLY A 28 10.57 -23.09 -10.62
CA GLY A 28 9.96 -22.62 -11.86
C GLY A 28 8.66 -23.33 -12.25
N LYS A 29 8.26 -24.38 -11.53
CA LYS A 29 6.96 -25.06 -11.76
C LYS A 29 5.80 -24.10 -11.50
N LYS A 30 4.87 -24.02 -12.44
CA LYS A 30 3.63 -23.25 -12.33
C LYS A 30 2.49 -24.18 -11.93
N ILE A 31 1.78 -23.78 -10.89
CA ILE A 31 0.70 -24.52 -10.27
C ILE A 31 -0.52 -23.61 -10.23
N ILE A 32 -1.67 -24.11 -10.66
CA ILE A 32 -2.94 -23.41 -10.54
C ILE A 32 -3.73 -24.02 -9.39
N GLU A 33 -3.90 -23.25 -8.32
CA GLU A 33 -4.78 -23.59 -7.22
C GLU A 33 -6.17 -23.01 -7.47
N THR A 34 -7.16 -23.88 -7.66
CA THR A 34 -8.56 -23.51 -7.78
C THR A 34 -9.34 -24.03 -6.58
N TRP A 35 -10.02 -23.13 -5.88
CA TRP A 35 -10.95 -23.51 -4.83
C TRP A 35 -12.29 -23.97 -5.42
N LYS A 36 -12.65 -25.25 -5.22
CA LYS A 36 -13.98 -25.80 -5.54
C LYS A 36 -14.50 -26.60 -4.35
N ASP A 37 -15.76 -26.37 -3.96
CA ASP A 37 -16.47 -27.17 -2.96
C ASP A 37 -15.71 -27.39 -1.64
N SER A 38 -15.07 -26.32 -1.14
CA SER A 38 -14.23 -26.34 0.07
C SER A 38 -12.98 -27.25 -0.02
N ARG A 39 -12.58 -27.66 -1.23
CA ARG A 39 -11.32 -28.36 -1.51
C ARG A 39 -10.46 -27.55 -2.48
N ILE A 40 -9.15 -27.61 -2.27
CA ILE A 40 -8.16 -27.02 -3.17
C ILE A 40 -7.87 -28.07 -4.25
N HIS A 41 -8.15 -27.72 -5.50
CA HIS A 41 -7.67 -28.48 -6.65
C HIS A 41 -6.40 -27.82 -7.17
N VAL A 42 -5.35 -28.63 -7.30
CA VAL A 42 -4.02 -28.20 -7.70
C VAL A 42 -3.73 -28.81 -9.06
N VAL A 43 -3.58 -27.99 -10.09
CA VAL A 43 -3.23 -28.44 -11.45
C VAL A 43 -1.85 -27.90 -11.81
N GLU A 44 -0.91 -28.78 -12.14
CA GLU A 44 0.42 -28.38 -12.62
C GLU A 44 0.32 -28.03 -14.11
N GLU A 45 0.70 -26.80 -14.49
CA GLU A 45 0.84 -26.41 -15.90
C GLU A 45 2.09 -27.13 -16.44
N VAL A 46 1.92 -28.17 -17.28
CA VAL A 46 3.02 -28.81 -18.00
C VAL A 46 3.36 -27.94 -19.21
N GLU A 47 4.23 -26.95 -19.00
CA GLU A 47 4.83 -26.18 -20.10
C GLU A 47 6.00 -26.97 -20.73
N PRO A 48 6.20 -26.91 -22.06
CA PRO A 48 7.34 -27.56 -22.70
C PRO A 48 8.63 -26.92 -22.21
N SER A 49 9.57 -27.76 -21.81
CA SER A 49 10.90 -27.43 -21.29
C SER A 49 11.57 -26.27 -22.04
N SER A 50 11.49 -25.07 -21.47
CA SER A 50 12.29 -23.93 -21.87
C SER A 50 12.92 -23.33 -20.62
N GLY A 51 14.18 -23.72 -20.38
CA GLY A 51 15.19 -23.09 -19.51
C GLY A 51 14.79 -22.76 -18.06
N GLY A 52 15.52 -23.33 -17.09
CA GLY A 52 15.32 -23.14 -15.64
C GLY A 52 15.52 -21.72 -15.11
N GLY A 53 14.65 -20.79 -15.53
CA GLY A 53 14.49 -19.46 -14.97
C GLY A 53 13.19 -19.41 -14.17
N CYS A 54 13.27 -19.01 -12.91
CA CYS A 54 12.10 -18.58 -12.16
C CYS A 54 11.39 -17.47 -12.96
N GLY A 55 10.06 -17.54 -13.12
CA GLY A 55 9.26 -16.51 -13.80
C GLY A 55 9.20 -15.16 -13.06
N PHE A 56 10.08 -14.96 -12.09
CA PHE A 56 10.22 -13.78 -11.25
C PHE A 56 11.70 -13.45 -11.17
N VAL A 57 12.08 -12.26 -11.62
CA VAL A 57 13.44 -11.77 -11.41
C VAL A 57 13.55 -11.36 -9.96
N GLN A 58 14.39 -12.05 -9.18
CA GLN A 58 14.68 -11.64 -7.82
C GLN A 58 15.44 -10.32 -7.88
N ASP A 59 14.76 -9.24 -7.50
CA ASP A 59 15.37 -7.92 -7.42
C ASP A 59 16.27 -7.88 -6.18
N LEU A 60 17.58 -7.90 -6.41
CA LEU A 60 18.61 -7.80 -5.38
C LEU A 60 19.11 -6.35 -5.24
N SER A 61 18.54 -5.40 -5.99
CA SER A 61 18.93 -4.01 -5.90
C SER A 61 18.34 -3.38 -4.64
N LEU A 62 19.21 -2.96 -3.73
CA LEU A 62 18.80 -2.24 -2.53
C LEU A 62 18.28 -0.85 -2.92
N ASP A 63 17.14 -0.47 -2.38
CA ASP A 63 16.59 0.87 -2.56
C ASP A 63 16.88 1.75 -1.35
N LEU A 64 18.07 2.36 -1.31
CA LEU A 64 18.47 3.27 -0.24
C LEU A 64 17.96 4.72 -0.43
N GLN A 65 17.05 4.96 -1.37
CA GLN A 65 16.54 6.31 -1.62
C GLN A 65 15.59 6.77 -0.51
N VAL A 66 15.83 7.97 -0.01
CA VAL A 66 14.98 8.63 0.99
C VAL A 66 14.38 9.89 0.37
N GLY A 67 13.06 9.94 0.29
CA GLY A 67 12.33 11.15 -0.09
C GLY A 67 12.19 12.08 1.11
N VAL A 68 12.61 13.32 0.96
CA VAL A 68 12.45 14.37 1.98
C VAL A 68 11.17 15.16 1.66
N ILE A 69 10.07 14.87 2.35
CA ILE A 69 8.80 15.58 2.16
C ILE A 69 8.83 16.91 2.92
N LYS A 70 9.33 16.88 4.15
CA LYS A 70 9.62 18.05 4.98
C LYS A 70 10.98 17.83 5.65
N PRO A 71 11.63 18.89 6.20
CA PRO A 71 12.88 18.74 6.92
C PRO A 71 12.86 17.67 8.03
N TRP A 72 11.68 17.43 8.62
CA TRP A 72 11.46 16.45 9.69
C TRP A 72 10.65 15.21 9.24
N LEU A 73 10.17 15.14 8.00
CA LEU A 73 9.32 14.05 7.51
C LEU A 73 9.90 13.39 6.26
N LEU A 74 10.31 12.14 6.41
CA LEU A 74 10.97 11.35 5.38
C LEU A 74 10.14 10.14 4.97
N LEU A 75 10.30 9.72 3.71
CA LEU A 75 9.72 8.49 3.14
C LEU A 75 10.82 7.62 2.56
N GLY A 76 10.88 6.36 2.99
CA GLY A 76 11.86 5.39 2.49
C GLY A 76 11.28 4.01 2.26
N SER A 77 12.07 3.15 1.61
CA SER A 77 11.86 1.70 1.59
C SER A 77 12.29 1.08 2.92
N GLN A 78 12.08 -0.23 3.07
CA GLN A 78 12.60 -0.99 4.19
C GLN A 78 14.13 -1.05 4.18
N ASP A 79 14.77 -1.07 3.01
CA ASP A 79 16.23 -1.10 2.89
C ASP A 79 16.84 0.19 3.45
N ALA A 80 16.30 1.34 3.04
CA ALA A 80 16.71 2.65 3.55
C ALA A 80 16.50 2.77 5.08
N ALA A 81 15.46 2.13 5.61
CA ALA A 81 15.19 2.09 7.05
C ALA A 81 16.16 1.20 7.84
N HIS A 82 16.76 0.18 7.21
CA HIS A 82 17.75 -0.70 7.83
C HIS A 82 19.19 -0.22 7.65
N ASP A 83 19.45 0.71 6.73
CA ASP A 83 20.77 1.27 6.49
C ASP A 83 21.08 2.46 7.42
N LEU A 84 21.85 2.20 8.48
CA LEU A 84 22.18 3.21 9.49
C LEU A 84 22.95 4.41 8.92
N ASP A 85 23.80 4.20 7.92
CA ASP A 85 24.57 5.27 7.31
C ASP A 85 23.69 6.20 6.47
N THR A 86 22.66 5.66 5.81
CA THR A 86 21.61 6.47 5.17
C THR A 86 20.82 7.26 6.20
N LEU A 87 20.42 6.66 7.33
CA LEU A 87 19.69 7.39 8.38
C LEU A 87 20.51 8.51 9.02
N LYS A 88 21.80 8.27 9.30
CA LYS A 88 22.70 9.25 9.92
C LYS A 88 22.91 10.52 9.09
N LYS A 89 22.66 10.49 7.77
CA LYS A 89 22.70 11.68 6.91
C LYS A 89 21.63 12.70 7.31
N HIS A 90 20.55 12.25 7.96
CA HIS A 90 19.47 13.08 8.44
C HIS A 90 19.62 13.28 9.96
N LYS A 91 19.95 14.51 10.38
CA LYS A 91 20.23 14.84 11.80
C LYS A 91 18.93 14.87 12.63
N GLY A 92 19.04 14.66 13.94
CA GLY A 92 17.93 14.34 14.86
C GLY A 92 16.69 15.23 14.82
N GLY A 93 15.57 14.67 15.30
CA GLY A 93 14.24 15.30 15.25
C GLY A 93 13.43 14.94 13.99
N VAL A 94 13.80 13.85 13.31
CA VAL A 94 13.24 13.44 12.02
C VAL A 94 12.47 12.14 12.15
N VAL A 95 11.32 12.07 11.49
CA VAL A 95 10.47 10.88 11.42
C VAL A 95 10.61 10.26 10.03
N LEU A 96 11.10 9.02 10.00
CA LEU A 96 11.07 8.19 8.79
C LEU A 96 9.83 7.31 8.80
N VAL A 97 8.98 7.46 7.78
CA VAL A 97 7.87 6.55 7.52
C VAL A 97 8.27 5.61 6.39
N HIS A 98 8.18 4.30 6.59
CA HIS A 98 8.54 3.32 5.57
C HIS A 98 7.53 2.18 5.47
N CYS A 99 7.60 1.46 4.35
CA CYS A 99 7.01 0.13 4.17
C CYS A 99 8.00 -0.70 3.36
N ASN A 100 7.62 -1.88 2.87
CA ASN A 100 8.55 -2.75 2.12
C ASN A 100 9.33 -1.98 1.02
N ALA A 101 8.61 -1.41 0.05
CA ALA A 101 9.22 -0.66 -1.06
C ALA A 101 9.09 0.87 -0.92
N GLY A 102 8.42 1.38 0.12
CA GLY A 102 8.11 2.82 0.21
C GLY A 102 7.21 3.35 -0.93
N VAL A 103 6.49 2.47 -1.64
CA VAL A 103 5.70 2.83 -2.83
C VAL A 103 4.23 3.09 -2.51
N SER A 104 3.59 2.21 -1.73
CA SER A 104 2.13 2.23 -1.54
C SER A 104 1.69 2.59 -0.12
N ARG A 105 1.89 1.68 0.86
CA ARG A 105 1.39 1.85 2.24
C ARG A 105 1.93 3.12 2.91
N ALA A 106 3.25 3.27 2.98
CA ALA A 106 3.88 4.43 3.61
C ALA A 106 3.52 5.75 2.89
N ALA A 107 3.50 5.74 1.56
CA ALA A 107 3.08 6.90 0.78
C ALA A 107 1.63 7.30 1.11
N ALA A 108 0.69 6.35 1.18
CA ALA A 108 -0.71 6.62 1.52
C ALA A 108 -0.86 7.24 2.92
N ILE A 109 -0.12 6.73 3.91
CA ILE A 109 -0.11 7.27 5.27
C ILE A 109 0.40 8.71 5.29
N ILE A 110 1.52 9.01 4.62
CA ILE A 110 2.06 10.38 4.55
C ILE A 110 1.08 11.32 3.84
N ILE A 111 0.47 10.89 2.73
CA ILE A 111 -0.51 11.69 2.00
C ILE A 111 -1.69 12.03 2.92
N GLY A 112 -2.28 11.03 3.57
CA GLY A 112 -3.37 11.25 4.52
C GLY A 112 -2.97 12.13 5.71
N PHE A 113 -1.75 11.97 6.22
CA PHE A 113 -1.20 12.83 7.26
C PHE A 113 -1.11 14.29 6.81
N LEU A 114 -0.54 14.58 5.63
CA LEU A 114 -0.42 15.94 5.11
C LEU A 114 -1.79 16.57 4.85
N MET A 115 -2.72 15.82 4.25
CA MET A 115 -4.12 16.24 4.10
C MET A 115 -4.74 16.56 5.48
N ASN A 116 -4.35 15.81 6.51
CA ASN A 116 -4.85 16.04 7.85
C ASN A 116 -4.27 17.28 8.51
N SER A 117 -2.94 17.38 8.55
CA SER A 117 -2.20 18.37 9.34
C SER A 117 -2.09 19.73 8.65
N GLU A 118 -2.04 19.76 7.32
CA GLU A 118 -1.86 20.98 6.53
C GLU A 118 -3.16 21.43 5.83
N GLU A 119 -4.25 20.69 5.99
CA GLU A 119 -5.57 21.01 5.40
C GLU A 119 -5.52 21.21 3.87
N ILE A 120 -4.65 20.46 3.19
CA ILE A 120 -4.49 20.47 1.74
C ILE A 120 -5.27 19.33 1.07
N SER A 121 -5.60 19.50 -0.21
CA SER A 121 -6.28 18.48 -1.00
C SER A 121 -5.39 17.25 -1.24
N PHE A 122 -6.03 16.11 -1.55
CA PHE A 122 -5.38 14.88 -1.96
C PHE A 122 -4.39 15.13 -3.11
N THR A 123 -4.80 15.85 -4.16
CA THR A 123 -3.95 16.13 -5.32
C THR A 123 -2.68 16.90 -4.93
N SER A 124 -2.79 17.90 -4.06
CA SER A 124 -1.65 18.67 -3.58
C SER A 124 -0.72 17.82 -2.70
N ALA A 125 -1.29 17.07 -1.74
CA ALA A 125 -0.53 16.18 -0.87
C ALA A 125 0.19 15.08 -1.67
N PHE A 126 -0.51 14.43 -2.60
CA PHE A 126 0.05 13.42 -3.48
C PHE A 126 1.23 13.98 -4.29
N SER A 127 1.08 15.18 -4.86
CA SER A 127 2.13 15.82 -5.65
C SER A 127 3.37 16.12 -4.83
N LEU A 128 3.22 16.61 -3.58
CA LEU A 128 4.34 16.84 -2.67
C LEU A 128 5.14 15.56 -2.42
N VAL A 129 4.45 14.45 -2.09
CA VAL A 129 5.11 13.17 -1.83
C VAL A 129 5.72 12.59 -3.12
N LYS A 130 5.05 12.73 -4.27
CA LYS A 130 5.55 12.26 -5.58
C LYS A 130 6.81 12.99 -6.01
N ASN A 131 6.88 14.29 -5.77
CA ASN A 131 8.06 15.09 -6.06
C ASN A 131 9.23 14.71 -5.15
N ALA A 132 8.97 14.43 -3.87
CA ALA A 132 10.00 13.97 -2.94
C ALA A 132 10.50 12.54 -3.25
N ARG A 133 9.61 11.66 -3.71
CA ARG A 133 9.94 10.27 -4.08
C ARG A 133 9.14 9.84 -5.32
N PRO A 134 9.74 9.90 -6.53
CA PRO A 134 9.05 9.61 -7.78
C PRO A 134 8.51 8.18 -7.90
N SER A 135 9.00 7.23 -7.11
CA SER A 135 8.54 5.83 -7.16
C SER A 135 7.19 5.60 -6.47
N ILE A 136 6.62 6.58 -5.75
CA ILE A 136 5.33 6.34 -5.07
C ILE A 136 4.22 6.00 -6.06
N CYS A 137 3.42 5.02 -5.66
CA CYS A 137 2.22 4.56 -6.35
C CYS A 137 1.33 3.84 -5.32
N PRO A 138 0.56 4.60 -4.50
CA PRO A 138 -0.50 4.02 -3.68
C PRO A 138 -1.42 3.14 -4.52
N ASN A 139 -1.81 1.96 -4.00
CA ASN A 139 -2.76 1.12 -4.70
C ASN A 139 -4.14 1.80 -4.78
N ALA A 140 -4.98 1.35 -5.72
CA ALA A 140 -6.28 1.95 -5.98
C ALA A 140 -7.19 2.04 -4.74
N GLY A 141 -7.16 1.03 -3.87
CA GLY A 141 -7.96 1.03 -2.64
C GLY A 141 -7.52 2.12 -1.65
N PHE A 142 -6.21 2.38 -1.51
CA PHE A 142 -5.73 3.50 -0.71
C PHE A 142 -6.07 4.85 -1.32
N VAL A 143 -5.99 4.98 -2.65
CA VAL A 143 -6.39 6.21 -3.35
C VAL A 143 -7.87 6.49 -3.09
N GLU A 144 -8.73 5.49 -3.25
CA GLU A 144 -10.17 5.61 -2.97
C GLU A 144 -10.42 6.04 -1.51
N GLN A 145 -9.78 5.37 -0.54
CA GLN A 145 -9.90 5.71 0.88
C GLN A 145 -9.46 7.15 1.18
N LEU A 146 -8.39 7.64 0.55
CA LEU A 146 -7.90 9.01 0.71
C LEU A 146 -8.87 10.02 0.09
N CYS A 147 -9.44 9.73 -1.07
CA CYS A 147 -10.47 10.57 -1.69
C CYS A 147 -11.73 10.64 -0.83
N THR A 148 -12.21 9.50 -0.29
CA THR A 148 -13.34 9.46 0.65
C THR A 148 -13.03 10.26 1.93
N TYR A 149 -11.80 10.14 2.45
CA TYR A 149 -11.34 10.91 3.61
C TYR A 149 -11.40 12.43 3.36
N GLN A 150 -11.03 12.90 2.16
CA GLN A 150 -11.17 14.30 1.78
C GLN A 150 -12.63 14.76 1.77
N GLY A 151 -13.53 13.99 1.15
CA GLY A 151 -14.96 14.32 1.10
C GLY A 151 -15.58 14.45 2.50
N GLY A 152 -15.20 13.56 3.44
CA GLY A 152 -15.63 13.66 4.83
C GLY A 152 -15.09 14.90 5.57
N LYS A 153 -13.89 15.38 5.21
CA LYS A 153 -13.33 16.64 5.73
C LYS A 153 -14.08 17.88 5.21
N GLU A 154 -14.49 17.87 3.95
CA GLU A 154 -15.26 18.98 3.36
C GLU A 154 -16.65 19.09 4.00
N SER A 155 -17.33 17.96 4.25
CA SER A 155 -18.62 17.95 4.97
C SER A 155 -18.51 18.48 6.40
N SER A 156 -17.48 18.07 7.14
CA SER A 156 -17.27 18.50 8.54
C SER A 156 -16.77 19.94 8.68
N LYS A 157 -16.26 20.56 7.60
CA LYS A 157 -15.97 22.01 7.54
C LYS A 157 -17.24 22.84 7.43
N CYS A 158 -18.25 22.35 6.70
CA CYS A 158 -19.56 23.01 6.58
C CYS A 158 -20.29 23.08 7.93
N ASP A 159 -20.23 21.99 8.72
CA ASP A 159 -20.84 21.93 10.06
C ASP A 159 -20.15 22.88 11.07
N LYS A 160 -18.84 23.08 10.95
CA LYS A 160 -18.08 24.01 11.81
C LYS A 160 -18.30 25.48 11.45
N ILE A 161 -18.55 25.79 10.18
CA ILE A 161 -18.87 27.16 9.75
C ILE A 161 -20.26 27.59 10.25
N GLN A 162 -21.21 26.64 10.36
CA GLN A 162 -22.55 26.93 10.89
C GLN A 162 -22.59 27.11 12.42
N LYS A 163 -21.70 26.45 13.17
CA LYS A 163 -21.62 26.58 14.65
C LYS A 163 -20.88 27.83 15.14
N ASN A 164 -20.10 28.50 14.31
CA ASN A 164 -19.37 29.73 14.66
C ASN A 164 -20.14 31.02 14.29
N ARG A 165 -21.43 30.91 13.93
CA ARG A 165 -22.34 32.05 13.66
C ARG A 165 -23.47 32.16 14.70
N SER A 166 -23.27 31.64 15.90
CA SER A 166 -24.19 31.75 17.04
C SER A 166 -23.54 32.50 18.18
#